data_AF-A4RZX7-F1
#
_entry.id   AF-A4RZX7-F1
#
_cell.length_a   1.000
_cell.length_b   1.000
_cell.length_c   1.000
_cell.angle_alpha   90.00
_cell.angle_beta   90.00
_cell.angle_gamma   90.00
#
_symmetry.space_group_name_H-M   'P 1'
#
loop_
_entity.id
_entity.type
_entity.pdbx_description
1 polymer ?
#
loop_
_entity_poly.entity_id
_entity_poly.type
_entity_poly.pdbx_seq_one_letter_code
_entity_poly.pdbx_strand_id
1 'polypeptide(L)'
;MEPNANGEPVVYPNRGARRAAEAQARDREFIEKARAKKRGTVVGAGHEYGAFEKHTTGFGSRMLAKMGFQGQGSGVGREGEGIAEPVTATTRGKRVGLGAFGAER
;
A
#
# COMPACT_ATOMS: atom_id res chain seq x y z
N MET A 1 -17.50 -14.82 3.17
CA MET A 1 -17.92 -13.96 2.04
C MET A 1 -17.92 -12.57 2.63
N GLU A 2 -16.95 -11.74 2.25
CA GLU A 2 -16.80 -10.41 2.84
C GLU A 2 -18.01 -9.55 2.44
N PRO A 3 -18.66 -8.84 3.38
CA PRO A 3 -19.72 -7.90 3.04
C PRO A 3 -19.12 -6.66 2.35
N ASN A 4 -19.88 -6.06 1.42
CA ASN A 4 -19.53 -4.74 0.89
C ASN A 4 -19.72 -3.67 2.00
N ALA A 5 -19.32 -2.42 1.74
CA ALA A 5 -19.47 -1.31 2.69
C ALA A 5 -20.93 -1.05 3.15
N ASN A 6 -21.92 -1.66 2.49
CA ASN A 6 -23.35 -1.56 2.79
C ASN A 6 -23.90 -2.82 3.49
N GLY A 7 -23.06 -3.80 3.85
CA GLY A 7 -23.49 -5.03 4.52
C GLY A 7 -24.09 -6.09 3.59
N GLU A 8 -24.10 -5.88 2.27
CA GLU A 8 -24.62 -6.84 1.31
C GLU A 8 -23.54 -7.86 0.90
N PRO A 9 -23.92 -9.12 0.63
CA PRO A 9 -22.97 -10.12 0.17
C PRO A 9 -22.37 -9.72 -1.18
N VAL A 10 -21.04 -9.67 -1.29
CA VAL A 10 -20.35 -9.38 -2.55
C VAL A 10 -20.58 -10.53 -3.54
N VAL A 11 -21.52 -10.33 -4.47
CA VAL A 11 -21.80 -11.30 -5.55
C VAL A 11 -20.83 -11.09 -6.70
N TYR A 12 -20.05 -12.11 -7.02
CA TYR A 12 -19.10 -12.05 -8.14
C TYR A 12 -19.77 -12.50 -9.45
N PRO A 13 -19.57 -11.77 -10.57
CA PRO A 13 -20.21 -12.08 -11.84
C PRO A 13 -19.72 -13.40 -12.46
N ASN A 14 -18.53 -13.87 -12.09
CA ASN A 14 -18.01 -15.16 -12.54
C ASN A 14 -16.99 -15.77 -11.56
N ARG A 15 -16.68 -17.06 -11.76
CA ARG A 15 -15.73 -17.83 -10.93
C ARG A 15 -14.31 -17.25 -10.95
N GLY A 16 -13.92 -16.57 -12.03
CA GLY A 16 -12.64 -15.87 -12.14
C GLY A 16 -12.56 -14.66 -11.21
N ALA A 17 -13.59 -13.82 -11.20
CA ALA A 17 -13.73 -12.68 -10.30
C ALA A 17 -13.73 -13.10 -8.83
N ARG A 18 -14.40 -14.21 -8.49
CA ARG A 18 -14.37 -14.75 -7.12
C ARG A 18 -12.96 -15.16 -6.68
N ARG A 19 -12.23 -15.92 -7.49
CA ARG A 19 -10.84 -16.34 -7.18
C ARG A 19 -9.88 -15.15 -7.09
N ALA A 20 -10.07 -14.16 -7.96
CA ALA A 20 -9.30 -12.94 -7.96
C ALA A 20 -9.52 -12.10 -6.69
N ALA A 21 -10.77 -12.01 -6.20
CA ALA A 21 -11.08 -11.33 -4.95
C ALA A 21 -10.58 -12.10 -3.71
N GLU A 22 -10.71 -13.43 -3.69
CA GLU A 22 -10.15 -14.27 -2.62
C GLU A 22 -8.62 -14.12 -2.53
N ALA A 23 -7.92 -14.02 -3.67
CA ALA A 23 -6.48 -13.77 -3.69
C ALA A 23 -6.12 -12.36 -3.17
N GLN A 24 -6.87 -11.34 -3.61
CA GLN A 24 -6.70 -9.97 -3.10
C GLN A 24 -6.94 -9.87 -1.59
N ALA A 25 -7.94 -10.57 -1.07
CA ALA A 25 -8.23 -10.60 0.37
C ALA A 25 -7.05 -11.18 1.17
N ARG A 26 -6.42 -12.25 0.66
CA ARG A 26 -5.21 -12.82 1.27
C ARG A 26 -4.02 -11.86 1.25
N ASP A 27 -3.81 -11.17 0.14
CA ASP A 27 -2.73 -10.18 0.02
C ASP A 27 -2.98 -8.98 0.96
N ARG A 28 -4.23 -8.52 1.07
CA ARG A 28 -4.62 -7.47 2.03
C ARG A 28 -4.41 -7.90 3.48
N GLU A 29 -4.85 -9.11 3.83
CA GLU A 29 -4.66 -9.69 5.17
C GLU A 29 -3.17 -9.83 5.51
N PHE A 30 -2.33 -10.21 4.54
CA PHE A 30 -0.88 -10.25 4.72
C PHE A 30 -0.29 -8.87 5.01
N ILE A 31 -0.70 -7.83 4.27
CA ILE A 31 -0.27 -6.45 4.48
C ILE A 31 -0.72 -5.94 5.86
N GLU A 32 -1.96 -6.23 6.26
CA GLU A 32 -2.52 -5.83 7.55
C GLU A 32 -1.80 -6.49 8.73
N LYS A 33 -1.53 -7.80 8.63
CA LYS A 33 -0.69 -8.54 9.60
C LYS A 33 0.74 -8.02 9.65
N ALA A 34 1.32 -7.66 8.50
CA ALA A 34 2.65 -7.05 8.45
C ALA A 34 2.69 -5.68 9.16
N ARG A 35 1.61 -4.90 9.02
CA ARG A 35 1.43 -3.62 9.73
C ARG A 35 1.29 -3.81 11.23
N ALA A 36 0.57 -4.83 11.68
CA ALA A 36 0.39 -5.13 13.11
C ALA A 36 1.64 -5.70 13.80
N LYS A 37 2.50 -6.43 13.07
CA LYS A 37 3.67 -7.12 13.64
C LYS A 37 4.92 -6.23 13.80
N LYS A 38 5.05 -5.17 12.99
CA LYS A 38 6.25 -4.33 12.99
C LYS A 38 6.18 -3.23 14.06
N ARG A 39 7.30 -3.04 14.78
CA ARG A 39 7.43 -2.07 15.89
C ARG A 39 7.83 -0.66 15.44
N GLY A 40 8.21 -0.47 14.18
CA GLY A 40 8.59 0.83 13.59
C GLY A 40 7.43 1.54 12.90
N THR A 41 7.63 2.78 12.45
CA THR A 41 6.62 3.49 11.67
C THR A 41 6.42 2.80 10.33
N VAL A 42 5.25 2.16 10.20
CA VAL A 42 4.84 1.47 8.99
C VAL A 42 4.25 2.50 8.03
N VAL A 43 4.94 2.69 6.91
CA VAL A 43 4.55 3.60 5.83
C VAL A 43 3.61 2.91 4.82
N GLY A 44 2.94 3.69 3.97
CA GLY A 44 1.98 3.20 2.97
C GLY A 44 2.54 2.00 2.19
N ALA A 45 1.81 0.88 2.24
CA ALA A 45 2.14 -0.47 1.75
C ALA A 45 2.78 -1.44 2.76
N GLY A 46 2.79 -1.13 4.06
CA GLY A 46 3.21 -2.10 5.09
C GLY A 46 4.72 -2.21 5.29
N HIS A 47 5.48 -1.34 4.63
CA HIS A 47 6.94 -1.26 4.75
C HIS A 47 7.35 -0.35 5.91
N GLU A 48 8.57 -0.53 6.42
CA GLU A 48 9.12 0.45 7.37
C GLU A 48 9.65 1.66 6.62
N TYR A 49 9.61 2.82 7.26
CA TYR A 49 10.33 3.99 6.77
C TYR A 49 11.81 3.64 6.51
N GLY A 50 12.36 4.08 5.38
CA GLY A 50 13.73 3.73 4.98
C GLY A 50 13.91 2.33 4.37
N ALA A 51 12.83 1.53 4.21
CA ALA A 51 12.94 0.19 3.63
C ALA A 51 13.51 0.18 2.20
N PHE A 52 13.43 1.30 1.47
CA PHE A 52 14.04 1.47 0.15
C PHE A 52 15.58 1.34 0.16
N GLU A 53 16.21 1.46 1.34
CA GLU A 53 17.66 1.31 1.50
C GLU A 53 18.06 0.04 2.25
N LYS A 54 17.13 -0.90 2.47
CA LYS A 54 17.41 -2.15 3.20
C LYS A 54 18.64 -2.92 2.67
N HIS A 55 18.89 -2.79 1.36
CA HIS A 55 19.98 -3.47 0.66
C HIS A 55 21.04 -2.51 0.11
N THR A 56 21.04 -1.25 0.56
CA THR A 56 22.01 -0.23 0.13
C THR A 56 22.68 0.41 1.36
N THR A 57 23.74 1.18 1.14
CA THR A 57 24.56 1.80 2.19
C THR A 57 24.02 3.15 2.69
N GLY A 58 22.74 3.44 2.50
CA GLY A 58 22.13 4.68 2.97
C GLY A 58 22.56 5.93 2.18
N PHE A 59 22.91 5.79 0.90
CA PHE A 59 23.29 6.93 0.06
C PHE A 59 22.13 7.91 -0.16
N GLY A 60 20.93 7.41 -0.43
CA GLY A 60 19.72 8.20 -0.62
C GLY A 60 19.34 8.98 0.64
N SER A 61 19.34 8.35 1.81
CA SER A 61 19.07 9.06 3.07
C SER A 61 20.09 10.18 3.34
N ARG A 62 21.38 9.93 3.09
CA ARG A 62 22.42 10.96 3.22
C ARG A 62 22.23 12.10 2.23
N MET A 63 21.82 11.78 1.00
CA MET A 63 21.58 12.79 -0.02
C MET A 63 20.36 13.64 0.30
N LEU A 64 19.27 13.02 0.76
CA LEU A 64 18.05 13.71 1.20
C LEU A 64 18.36 14.68 2.34
N ALA A 65 19.09 14.25 3.36
CA ALA A 65 19.49 15.12 4.46
C ALA A 65 20.35 16.31 3.97
N LYS A 66 21.30 16.07 3.05
CA LYS A 66 22.11 17.13 2.43
C LYS A 66 21.27 18.13 1.62
N MET A 67 20.17 17.68 1.05
CA MET A 67 19.23 18.52 0.30
C MET A 67 18.17 19.19 1.19
N GLY A 68 18.33 19.13 2.52
CA GLY A 68 17.45 19.82 3.47
C GLY A 68 16.16 19.07 3.78
N PHE A 69 16.09 17.77 3.48
CA PHE A 69 14.95 16.97 3.88
C PHE A 69 14.89 16.84 5.41
N GLN A 70 13.74 17.21 5.99
CA GLN A 70 13.55 17.32 7.44
C GLN A 70 13.35 15.97 8.14
N GLY A 71 13.21 14.88 7.36
CA GLY A 71 13.14 13.52 7.88
C GLY A 71 11.74 12.93 7.82
N GLN A 72 11.58 11.82 8.54
CA GLN A 72 10.37 11.02 8.53
C GLN A 72 9.12 11.85 8.92
N GLY A 73 8.05 11.74 8.14
CA GLY A 73 6.80 12.47 8.36
C GLY A 73 6.78 13.89 7.79
N SER A 74 7.91 14.37 7.25
CA SER A 74 7.96 15.64 6.53
C SER A 74 7.80 15.39 5.02
N GLY A 75 6.97 16.20 4.37
CA GLY A 75 6.85 16.20 2.93
C GLY A 75 8.07 16.84 2.25
N VAL A 76 8.25 16.59 0.96
CA VAL A 76 9.24 17.30 0.13
C VAL A 76 8.59 18.54 -0.48
N GLY A 77 9.37 19.59 -0.75
CA GLY A 77 8.87 20.83 -1.36
C GLY A 77 9.18 22.04 -0.48
N ARG A 78 8.90 23.23 -1.00
CA ARG A 78 9.27 24.50 -0.35
C ARG A 78 8.71 24.64 1.07
N GLU A 79 7.45 24.22 1.26
CA GLU A 79 6.75 24.24 2.55
C GLU A 79 6.46 22.82 3.08
N GLY A 80 7.11 21.79 2.52
CA GLY A 80 6.85 20.40 2.90
C GLY A 80 5.48 19.86 2.41
N GLU A 81 4.94 20.45 1.33
CA GLU A 81 3.63 20.13 0.75
C GLU A 81 3.55 18.73 0.10
N GLY A 82 4.70 18.13 -0.21
CA GLY A 82 4.77 16.81 -0.84
C GLY A 82 4.24 15.72 0.07
N ILE A 83 3.80 14.61 -0.53
CA ILE A 83 3.23 13.49 0.22
C ILE A 83 4.34 12.85 1.07
N ALA A 84 4.20 12.93 2.40
CA ALA A 84 5.16 12.37 3.36
C ALA A 84 5.05 10.83 3.47
N GLU A 85 3.86 10.29 3.23
CA GLU A 85 3.61 8.85 3.20
C GLU A 85 3.70 8.30 1.77
N PRO A 86 4.37 7.16 1.54
CA PRO A 86 4.36 6.48 0.26
C PRO A 86 2.94 6.14 -0.19
N VAL A 87 2.71 6.29 -1.49
CA VAL A 87 1.44 5.90 -2.11
C VAL A 87 1.26 4.39 -2.06
N THR A 88 0.11 3.93 -1.57
CA THR A 88 -0.24 2.51 -1.55
C THR A 88 -0.65 2.03 -2.93
N ALA A 89 -0.03 0.96 -3.43
CA ALA A 89 -0.46 0.29 -4.65
C ALA A 89 -1.36 -0.91 -4.31
N THR A 90 -2.59 -0.93 -4.86
CA THR A 90 -3.48 -2.10 -4.75
C THR A 90 -3.20 -3.06 -5.90
N THR A 91 -2.83 -4.30 -5.58
CA THR A 91 -2.61 -5.33 -6.61
C THR A 91 -3.95 -5.82 -7.15
N ARG A 92 -4.14 -5.75 -8.47
CA ARG A 92 -5.35 -6.27 -9.12
C ARG A 92 -5.30 -7.79 -9.20
N GLY A 93 -6.48 -8.40 -9.10
CA GLY A 93 -6.62 -9.84 -9.26
C GLY A 93 -6.23 -10.30 -10.66
N LYS A 94 -5.65 -11.49 -10.76
CA LYS A 94 -5.20 -12.04 -12.05
C LYS A 94 -6.41 -12.37 -12.94
N ARG A 95 -6.27 -12.12 -14.25
CA ARG A 95 -7.26 -12.49 -15.31
C ARG A 95 -8.65 -11.87 -15.12
N VAL A 96 -8.72 -10.64 -14.60
CA VAL A 96 -9.97 -9.87 -14.52
C VAL A 96 -9.87 -8.60 -15.37
N GLY A 97 -10.96 -8.28 -16.08
CA GLY A 97 -11.07 -7.02 -16.82
C GLY A 97 -10.99 -5.80 -15.91
N LEU A 98 -10.61 -4.64 -16.46
CA LEU A 98 -10.76 -3.36 -15.79
C LEU A 98 -12.26 -3.14 -15.48
N GLY A 99 -12.60 -2.74 -14.25
CA GLY A 99 -13.98 -2.55 -13.81
C GLY A 99 -14.72 -3.81 -13.31
N ALA A 100 -14.10 -5.00 -13.34
CA ALA A 100 -14.72 -6.24 -12.84
C ALA A 100 -15.09 -6.20 -11.34
N PHE A 101 -14.51 -5.26 -10.58
CA PHE A 101 -14.76 -5.03 -9.16
C PHE A 101 -15.36 -3.63 -8.89
N GLY A 102 -15.95 -2.97 -9.90
CA GLY A 102 -16.43 -1.60 -9.79
C GLY A 102 -15.31 -0.55 -9.88
N ALA A 103 -15.62 0.71 -9.55
CA ALA A 103 -14.64 1.78 -9.49
C ALA A 103 -13.65 1.52 -8.35
N GLU A 104 -12.50 0.94 -8.68
CA GLU A 104 -11.35 0.84 -7.77
C GLU A 104 -10.99 2.28 -7.34
N ARG A 105 -11.15 2.59 -6.03
CA ARG A 105 -10.73 3.84 -5.39
C ARG A 105 -9.72 3.53 -4.29
#